data_AF-A0A523W0T6-F1
#
_entry.id   AF-A0A523W0T6-F1
#
_cell.length_a   1.000
_cell.length_b   1.000
_cell.length_c   1.000
_cell.angle_alpha   90.00
_cell.angle_beta   90.00
_cell.angle_gamma   90.00
#
_symmetry.space_group_name_H-M   'P 1'
#
loop_
_entity.id
_entity.type
_entity.pdbx_description
1 polymer ?
#
loop_
_entity_poly.entity_id
_entity_poly.type
_entity_poly.pdbx_seq_one_letter_code
_entity_poly.pdbx_strand_id
1 'polypeptide(L)'
;MEENQNSDDQPFFEEVIKKTKTGITFPKDLRESLFEEDADVYFRLFVPKEKDKIVLEFLSEEQVKEISEKLKAKKPKVKKAPLTPGEKKLTTPKKTTGPSPAWGEYFVYDFDAKEKIIPILESAFYKFAETPLHLEDAMGRVKYALVSFLSPTKTENAKLYFSVEKFLIDIIEKFNQPNLLDWIFEKIIPHVESKFLYEQALLELVEASLRFKRWEKAEIYIFYVLKNIDSYSKSEMYNIMNSFKQLVKKVKYVERSDKIDILLKEKLMEYGDGVEDVDYKIQIIEFLEDLKYIELAYDLAKKVQINLSPESMKIEEIRKIVRRLHTTPIESKPESSMDFEEDVGDD
;
A
#
# COMPACT_ATOMS: atom_id res chain seq x y z
N MET A 1 40.07 45.47 -13.96
CA MET A 1 38.71 46.00 -14.17
C MET A 1 37.78 45.00 -13.54
N GLU A 2 37.26 45.36 -12.36
CA GLU A 2 36.30 44.58 -11.60
C GLU A 2 34.94 44.72 -12.29
N GLU A 3 34.42 43.63 -12.86
CA GLU A 3 33.03 43.58 -13.28
C GLU A 3 32.16 43.27 -12.05
N ASN A 4 31.59 44.33 -11.50
CA ASN A 4 30.37 44.30 -10.71
C ASN A 4 29.28 43.52 -11.47
N GLN A 5 29.04 42.26 -11.11
CA GLN A 5 27.83 41.56 -11.54
C GLN A 5 26.69 41.88 -10.57
N ASN A 6 25.79 42.71 -11.10
CA ASN A 6 24.58 43.21 -10.48
C ASN A 6 23.69 42.11 -9.90
N SER A 7 23.15 42.42 -8.74
CA SER A 7 22.33 41.61 -7.85
C SER A 7 20.86 41.44 -8.29
N ASP A 8 20.54 41.28 -9.57
CA ASP A 8 19.14 41.34 -10.06
C ASP A 8 18.55 40.10 -10.73
N ASP A 9 19.31 39.00 -10.86
CA ASP A 9 18.79 37.72 -11.36
C ASP A 9 18.63 36.69 -10.23
N GLN A 10 17.71 36.95 -9.31
CA GLN A 10 17.28 35.91 -8.38
C GLN A 10 16.30 34.94 -9.10
N PRO A 11 16.60 33.63 -9.10
CA PRO A 11 15.69 32.64 -9.68
C PRO A 11 14.34 32.64 -8.94
N PHE A 12 13.27 32.30 -9.65
CA PHE A 12 11.94 32.15 -9.04
C PHE A 12 11.92 31.07 -7.96
N PHE A 13 12.73 30.02 -8.15
CA PHE A 13 12.90 28.94 -7.21
C PHE A 13 14.34 28.43 -7.27
N GLU A 14 14.91 28.10 -6.11
CA GLU A 14 16.24 27.52 -6.01
C GLU A 14 16.32 26.64 -4.77
N GLU A 15 16.66 25.36 -4.93
CA GLU A 15 16.84 24.40 -3.86
C GLU A 15 17.97 23.41 -4.17
N VAL A 16 18.64 22.90 -3.14
CA VAL A 16 19.59 21.78 -3.26
C VAL A 16 18.85 20.49 -2.93
N ILE A 17 18.80 19.56 -3.88
CA ILE A 17 18.04 18.32 -3.77
C ILE A 17 18.93 17.10 -4.05
N LYS A 18 18.76 16.03 -3.27
CA LYS A 18 19.40 14.73 -3.56
C LYS A 18 18.74 14.07 -4.78
N LYS A 19 19.51 13.34 -5.58
CA LYS A 19 19.01 12.53 -6.71
C LYS A 19 17.77 11.72 -6.35
N THR A 20 17.80 11.00 -5.23
CA THR A 20 16.69 10.15 -4.75
C THR A 20 15.41 10.91 -4.43
N LYS A 21 15.47 12.23 -4.26
CA LYS A 21 14.33 13.09 -3.93
C LYS A 21 13.80 13.90 -5.12
N THR A 22 14.46 13.85 -6.27
CA THR A 22 14.04 14.61 -7.48
C THR A 22 12.76 14.07 -8.12
N GLY A 23 12.44 12.79 -7.94
CA GLY A 23 11.32 12.13 -8.61
C GLY A 23 11.51 11.94 -10.13
N ILE A 24 12.69 12.25 -10.67
CA ILE A 24 13.00 12.16 -12.10
C ILE A 24 13.69 10.82 -12.39
N THR A 25 13.11 10.06 -13.32
CA THR A 25 13.69 8.80 -13.80
C THR A 25 14.59 9.06 -15.00
N PHE A 26 15.90 8.87 -14.83
CA PHE A 26 16.85 8.92 -15.94
C PHE A 26 16.82 7.62 -16.77
N PRO A 27 16.89 7.70 -18.11
CA PRO A 27 17.12 6.56 -18.99
C PRO A 27 18.35 5.75 -18.56
N LYS A 28 18.35 4.44 -18.84
CA LYS A 28 19.37 3.49 -18.38
C LYS A 28 20.79 3.94 -18.77
N ASP A 29 20.99 4.32 -20.03
CA ASP A 29 22.29 4.71 -20.57
C ASP A 29 22.85 5.99 -19.92
N LEU A 30 21.98 6.94 -19.58
CA LEU A 30 22.36 8.15 -18.83
C LEU A 30 22.63 7.84 -17.35
N ARG A 31 21.94 6.84 -16.79
CA ARG A 31 22.10 6.46 -15.40
C ARG A 31 23.45 5.80 -15.15
N GLU A 32 23.86 4.91 -16.05
CA GLU A 32 25.13 4.17 -15.97
C GLU A 32 26.34 5.06 -16.27
N SER A 33 26.17 6.13 -17.06
CA SER A 33 27.26 7.06 -17.41
C SER A 33 27.44 8.22 -16.42
N LEU A 34 26.37 8.67 -15.76
CA LEU A 34 26.40 9.86 -14.89
C LEU A 34 26.45 9.53 -13.39
N PHE A 35 26.16 8.30 -12.98
CA PHE A 35 26.07 7.95 -11.56
C PHE A 35 26.80 6.65 -11.24
N GLU A 36 27.71 6.72 -10.27
CA GLU A 36 28.30 5.54 -9.63
C GLU A 36 27.31 4.95 -8.62
N GLU A 37 27.31 3.61 -8.46
CA GLU A 37 26.27 2.88 -7.72
C GLU A 37 26.17 3.25 -6.22
N ASP A 38 27.22 3.86 -5.64
CA ASP A 38 27.29 4.19 -4.21
C ASP A 38 27.60 5.68 -3.89
N ALA A 39 27.54 6.58 -4.89
CA ALA A 39 27.82 8.00 -4.68
C ALA A 39 26.55 8.82 -4.38
N ASP A 40 26.61 9.64 -3.32
CA ASP A 40 25.54 10.55 -2.92
C ASP A 40 25.51 11.77 -3.86
N VAL A 41 24.64 11.77 -4.88
CA VAL A 41 24.57 12.84 -5.89
C VAL A 41 23.55 13.93 -5.54
N TYR A 42 24.02 15.19 -5.59
CA TYR A 42 23.22 16.38 -5.30
C TYR A 42 23.05 17.25 -6.54
N PHE A 43 21.88 17.86 -6.65
CA PHE A 43 21.53 18.80 -7.70
C PHE A 43 21.15 20.15 -7.12
N ARG A 44 21.54 21.22 -7.80
CA ARG A 44 20.89 22.52 -7.70
C ARG A 44 19.70 22.51 -8.65
N LEU A 45 18.51 22.48 -8.08
CA LEU A 45 17.26 22.67 -8.80
C LEU A 45 16.94 24.16 -8.81
N PHE A 46 16.98 24.80 -9.97
CA PHE A 46 16.54 26.19 -10.08
C PHE A 46 15.57 26.41 -11.25
N VAL A 47 14.64 27.34 -11.02
CA VAL A 47 13.66 27.80 -12.02
C VAL A 47 13.95 29.28 -12.28
N PRO A 48 14.32 29.67 -13.50
CA PRO A 48 14.50 31.07 -13.87
C PRO A 48 13.23 31.89 -13.59
N LYS A 49 13.39 33.21 -13.48
CA LYS A 49 12.28 34.14 -13.22
C LYS A 49 11.15 34.04 -14.25
N GLU A 50 11.50 33.71 -15.50
CA GLU A 50 10.59 33.54 -16.63
C GLU A 50 9.75 32.25 -16.55
N LYS A 51 10.14 31.29 -15.70
CA LYS A 51 9.46 29.99 -15.48
C LYS A 51 9.28 29.15 -16.76
N ASP A 52 10.16 29.35 -17.73
CA ASP A 52 10.17 28.71 -19.04
C ASP A 52 10.81 27.31 -19.01
N LYS A 53 11.69 27.05 -18.04
CA LYS A 53 12.43 25.80 -17.90
C LYS A 53 12.75 25.46 -16.45
N ILE A 54 13.05 24.19 -16.22
CA ILE A 54 13.59 23.68 -14.96
C ILE A 54 15.03 23.25 -15.24
N VAL A 55 15.97 23.76 -14.44
CA VAL A 55 17.40 23.43 -14.60
C VAL A 55 17.87 22.63 -13.39
N LEU A 56 18.53 21.50 -13.67
CA LEU A 56 19.19 20.64 -12.70
C LEU A 56 20.69 20.67 -12.98
N GLU A 57 21.45 21.25 -12.06
CA GLU A 57 22.91 21.38 -12.16
C GLU A 57 23.58 20.47 -11.11
N PHE A 58 24.56 19.68 -11.52
CA PHE A 58 25.30 18.81 -10.60
C PHE A 58 26.11 19.64 -9.61
N LEU A 59 26.07 19.24 -8.34
CA LEU A 59 26.85 19.89 -7.28
C LEU A 59 27.88 18.94 -6.70
N SER A 60 29.10 19.46 -6.51
CA SER A 60 30.10 18.85 -5.64
C SER A 60 29.72 19.04 -4.15
N GLU A 61 30.25 18.21 -3.26
CA GLU A 61 29.98 18.29 -1.81
C GLU A 61 30.33 19.65 -1.20
N GLU A 62 31.38 20.30 -1.73
CA GLU A 62 31.81 21.65 -1.31
C GLU A 62 30.76 22.70 -1.71
N GLN A 63 30.22 22.61 -2.93
CA GLN A 63 29.18 23.51 -3.44
C GLN A 63 27.83 23.29 -2.72
N VAL A 64 27.52 22.07 -2.31
CA VAL A 64 26.32 21.78 -1.50
C VAL A 64 26.35 22.56 -0.19
N LYS A 65 27.50 22.61 0.49
CA LYS A 65 27.67 23.37 1.74
C LYS A 65 27.50 24.87 1.49
N GLU A 66 28.19 25.43 0.49
CA GLU A 66 28.08 26.86 0.19
C GLU A 66 26.68 27.31 -0.22
N ILE A 67 26.01 26.56 -1.11
CA ILE A 67 24.68 26.95 -1.63
C ILE A 67 23.62 26.77 -0.54
N SER A 68 23.72 25.70 0.26
CA SER A 68 22.78 25.50 1.39
C SER A 68 22.92 26.58 2.47
N GLU A 69 24.12 27.09 2.72
CA GLU A 69 24.35 28.23 3.62
C GLU A 69 23.82 29.55 3.03
N LYS A 70 24.06 29.80 1.73
CA LYS A 70 23.52 30.97 1.02
C LYS A 70 21.98 30.98 1.00
N LEU A 71 21.33 29.84 0.80
CA LEU A 71 19.86 29.71 0.81
C LEU A 71 19.26 29.86 2.22
N LYS A 72 19.98 29.45 3.28
CA LYS A 72 19.57 29.70 4.67
C LYS A 72 19.69 31.18 5.03
N ALA A 73 20.71 31.88 4.54
CA ALA A 73 20.92 33.31 4.78
C ALA A 73 19.97 34.23 3.98
N LYS A 74 19.50 33.79 2.80
CA LYS A 74 18.62 34.58 1.92
C LYS A 74 17.12 34.57 2.29
N LYS A 75 16.66 33.81 3.28
CA LYS A 75 15.25 33.90 3.72
C LYS A 75 14.96 35.28 4.31
N PRO A 76 14.17 36.15 3.65
CA PRO A 76 13.81 37.42 4.22
C PRO A 76 12.87 37.16 5.41
N LYS A 77 13.14 37.80 6.56
CA LYS A 77 12.11 38.03 7.58
C LYS A 77 11.02 38.87 6.92
N VAL A 78 9.95 38.24 6.42
CA VAL A 78 8.83 38.93 5.80
C VAL A 78 8.11 39.76 6.87
N LYS A 79 8.44 41.05 6.92
CA LYS A 79 7.57 42.07 7.50
C LYS A 79 6.29 42.10 6.64
N LYS A 80 5.15 41.85 7.29
CA LYS A 80 3.83 41.88 6.67
C LYS A 80 3.60 43.24 5.98
N ALA A 81 3.33 43.24 4.68
CA ALA A 81 2.73 44.38 4.00
C ALA A 81 1.23 44.48 4.36
N PRO A 82 0.62 45.69 4.36
CA PRO A 82 -0.78 45.87 4.72
C PRO A 82 -1.71 45.24 3.69
N LEU A 83 -2.78 44.60 4.20
CA LEU A 83 -3.82 43.91 3.45
C LEU A 83 -4.72 44.88 2.67
N THR A 84 -5.03 44.55 1.43
CA THR A 84 -6.28 44.95 0.76
C THR A 84 -7.47 44.19 1.39
N PRO A 85 -8.62 44.83 1.66
CA PRO A 85 -9.73 44.19 2.34
C PRO A 85 -10.57 43.38 1.34
N GLY A 86 -10.63 42.06 1.49
CA GLY A 86 -11.55 41.24 0.68
C GLY A 86 -11.35 39.73 0.65
N GLU A 87 -10.19 39.19 1.00
CA GLU A 87 -9.96 37.73 0.96
C GLU A 87 -9.97 37.11 2.36
N LYS A 88 -11.01 36.32 2.65
CA LYS A 88 -11.03 35.41 3.79
C LYS A 88 -9.93 34.36 3.58
N LYS A 89 -8.80 34.54 4.26
CA LYS A 89 -7.74 33.54 4.35
C LYS A 89 -8.29 32.25 4.95
N LEU A 90 -8.20 31.16 4.17
CA LEU A 90 -8.03 29.83 4.72
C LEU A 90 -6.83 29.87 5.68
N THR A 91 -7.12 29.69 6.96
CA THR A 91 -6.10 29.43 7.98
C THR A 91 -5.48 28.07 7.69
N THR A 92 -4.37 28.04 6.95
CA THR A 92 -3.47 26.88 6.96
C THR A 92 -2.91 26.74 8.38
N PRO A 93 -3.16 25.62 9.09
CA PRO A 93 -2.53 25.38 10.37
C PRO A 93 -1.01 25.30 10.18
N LYS A 94 -0.26 25.78 11.17
CA LYS A 94 1.21 25.66 11.28
C LYS A 94 1.64 24.23 10.94
N LYS A 95 2.72 24.08 10.15
CA LYS A 95 3.49 22.82 10.06
C LYS A 95 3.80 22.34 11.48
N THR A 96 3.05 21.35 11.95
CA THR A 96 3.28 20.64 13.20
C THR A 96 4.39 19.62 12.97
N THR A 97 5.31 19.52 13.92
CA THR A 97 6.36 18.49 14.01
C THR A 97 5.76 17.13 14.42
N GLY A 98 4.68 16.71 13.75
CA GLY A 98 3.91 15.50 14.04
C GLY A 98 3.78 14.59 12.83
N PRO A 99 3.06 13.45 12.96
CA PRO A 99 2.78 12.56 11.84
C PRO A 99 2.13 13.32 10.69
N SER A 100 2.46 12.93 9.45
CA SER A 100 1.91 13.54 8.24
C SER A 100 1.21 12.50 7.36
N PRO A 101 0.25 12.93 6.52
CA PRO A 101 -0.36 12.05 5.54
C PRO A 101 0.64 11.51 4.50
N ALA A 102 0.49 10.25 4.11
CA ALA A 102 1.28 9.56 3.09
C ALA A 102 0.53 9.55 1.73
N TRP A 103 0.38 10.72 1.11
CA TRP A 103 -0.48 10.89 -0.07
C TRP A 103 -0.18 9.93 -1.24
N GLY A 104 1.09 9.62 -1.48
CA GLY A 104 1.49 8.67 -2.53
C GLY A 104 1.01 7.24 -2.29
N GLU A 105 0.76 6.86 -1.03
CA GLU A 105 0.28 5.53 -0.66
C GLU A 105 -1.24 5.43 -0.70
N TYR A 106 -1.94 6.56 -0.52
CA TYR A 106 -3.40 6.59 -0.58
C TYR A 106 -3.89 6.66 -2.03
N PHE A 107 -3.26 7.49 -2.85
CA PHE A 107 -3.68 7.78 -4.22
C PHE A 107 -2.89 6.98 -5.25
N VAL A 108 -2.92 5.65 -5.12
CA VAL A 108 -2.25 4.71 -6.05
C VAL A 108 -2.85 4.78 -7.46
N TYR A 109 -4.15 5.06 -7.55
CA TYR A 109 -4.86 5.25 -8.82
C TYR A 109 -5.28 6.71 -8.97
N ASP A 110 -5.09 7.26 -10.16
CA ASP A 110 -5.50 8.63 -10.46
C ASP A 110 -6.98 8.70 -10.82
N PHE A 111 -7.66 9.76 -10.35
CA PHE A 111 -9.08 10.00 -10.55
C PHE A 111 -9.41 11.49 -10.44
N ASP A 112 -10.51 11.92 -11.08
CA ASP A 112 -10.77 13.34 -11.39
C ASP A 112 -10.88 14.24 -10.15
N ALA A 113 -11.45 13.73 -9.07
CA ALA A 113 -11.72 14.51 -7.86
C ALA A 113 -10.53 14.57 -6.88
N LYS A 114 -9.42 13.87 -7.15
CA LYS A 114 -8.28 13.69 -6.24
C LYS A 114 -7.77 15.01 -5.63
N GLU A 115 -7.45 15.99 -6.48
CA GLU A 115 -6.91 17.28 -6.04
C GLU A 115 -7.86 18.06 -5.12
N LYS A 116 -9.17 17.86 -5.27
CA LYS A 116 -10.19 18.51 -4.43
C LYS A 116 -10.37 17.82 -3.09
N ILE A 117 -10.06 16.52 -3.02
CA ILE A 117 -10.25 15.68 -1.84
C ILE A 117 -9.06 15.73 -0.90
N ILE A 118 -7.83 15.85 -1.44
CA ILE A 118 -6.59 15.99 -0.66
C ILE A 118 -6.74 16.99 0.50
N PRO A 119 -7.14 18.26 0.30
CA PRO A 119 -7.24 19.21 1.41
C PRO A 119 -8.30 18.84 2.45
N ILE A 120 -9.35 18.10 2.07
CA ILE A 120 -10.41 17.65 2.98
C ILE A 120 -9.90 16.50 3.84
N LEU A 121 -9.23 15.52 3.24
CA LEU A 121 -8.61 14.42 3.97
C LEU A 121 -7.44 14.90 4.82
N GLU A 122 -6.69 15.91 4.37
CA GLU A 122 -5.63 16.54 5.17
C GLU A 122 -6.22 17.17 6.43
N SER A 123 -7.29 17.92 6.24
CA SER A 123 -8.07 18.50 7.33
C SER A 123 -8.65 17.43 8.27
N ALA A 124 -9.08 16.28 7.76
CA ALA A 124 -9.54 15.15 8.57
C ALA A 124 -8.38 14.50 9.36
N PHE A 125 -7.24 14.29 8.72
CA PHE A 125 -6.05 13.69 9.33
C PHE A 125 -5.62 14.45 10.58
N TYR A 126 -5.50 15.78 10.46
CA TYR A 126 -5.11 16.58 11.61
C TYR A 126 -6.17 16.62 12.72
N LYS A 127 -7.44 16.33 12.41
CA LYS A 127 -8.47 16.11 13.45
C LYS A 127 -8.32 14.79 14.18
N PHE A 128 -7.89 13.74 13.48
CA PHE A 128 -7.50 12.50 14.14
C PHE A 128 -6.28 12.67 15.06
N ALA A 129 -5.40 13.62 14.72
CA ALA A 129 -4.24 13.95 15.55
C ALA A 129 -4.54 14.86 16.75
N GLU A 130 -5.76 15.41 16.88
CA GLU A 130 -6.10 16.29 18.00
C GLU A 130 -6.18 15.53 19.33
N THR A 131 -5.83 16.20 20.42
CA THR A 131 -5.97 15.68 21.78
C THR A 131 -6.76 16.71 22.61
N PRO A 132 -8.01 16.41 23.02
CA PRO A 132 -8.74 15.15 22.83
C PRO A 132 -9.18 14.91 21.37
N LEU A 133 -9.35 13.63 21.00
CA LEU A 133 -9.79 13.23 19.67
C LEU A 133 -11.24 13.67 19.40
N HIS A 134 -11.44 14.47 18.36
CA HIS A 134 -12.77 14.84 17.85
C HIS A 134 -13.20 13.93 16.70
N LEU A 135 -13.51 12.66 17.02
CA LEU A 135 -13.81 11.60 16.04
C LEU A 135 -14.96 11.97 15.09
N GLU A 136 -16.02 12.61 15.61
CA GLU A 136 -17.19 12.97 14.80
C GLU A 136 -16.85 13.99 13.71
N ASP A 137 -16.08 15.04 14.03
CA ASP A 137 -15.65 16.04 13.05
C ASP A 137 -14.66 15.43 12.05
N ALA A 138 -13.71 14.63 12.53
CA ALA A 138 -12.75 13.92 11.68
C ALA A 138 -13.46 13.02 10.66
N MET A 139 -14.38 12.17 11.12
CA MET A 139 -15.17 11.29 10.26
C MET A 139 -16.20 12.06 9.42
N GLY A 140 -16.71 13.19 9.92
CA GLY A 140 -17.61 14.07 9.17
C GLY A 140 -16.96 14.59 7.88
N ARG A 141 -15.66 14.93 7.94
CA ARG A 141 -14.87 15.36 6.78
C ARG A 141 -14.64 14.21 5.80
N VAL A 142 -14.34 13.01 6.30
CA VAL A 142 -14.20 11.81 5.46
C VAL A 142 -15.51 11.49 4.74
N LYS A 143 -16.63 11.49 5.45
CA LYS A 143 -17.97 11.28 4.87
C LYS A 143 -18.31 12.36 3.84
N TYR A 144 -17.98 13.61 4.13
CA TYR A 144 -18.18 14.71 3.20
C TYR A 144 -17.39 14.50 1.90
N ALA A 145 -16.13 14.07 2.00
CA ALA A 145 -15.31 13.74 0.83
C ALA A 145 -15.93 12.60 0.00
N LEU A 146 -16.40 11.54 0.66
CA LEU A 146 -17.01 10.41 -0.03
C LEU A 146 -18.31 10.77 -0.74
N VAL A 147 -19.19 11.58 -0.12
CA VAL A 147 -20.51 11.89 -0.70
C VAL A 147 -20.44 13.01 -1.73
N SER A 148 -19.63 14.05 -1.48
CA SER A 148 -19.65 15.27 -2.31
C SER A 148 -18.88 15.13 -3.62
N PHE A 149 -18.04 14.10 -3.73
CA PHE A 149 -17.16 13.89 -4.88
C PHE A 149 -17.44 12.58 -5.62
N LEU A 150 -18.61 11.97 -5.41
CA LEU A 150 -19.08 10.91 -6.28
C LEU A 150 -19.29 11.44 -7.68
N SER A 151 -18.85 10.65 -8.66
CA SER A 151 -19.08 10.86 -10.07
C SER A 151 -20.17 9.91 -10.60
N PRO A 152 -20.70 10.15 -11.80
CA PRO A 152 -21.52 9.16 -12.50
C PRO A 152 -20.73 7.89 -12.90
N THR A 153 -19.40 7.94 -12.88
CA THR A 153 -18.52 6.88 -13.36
C THR A 153 -18.14 5.94 -12.22
N LYS A 154 -18.65 4.72 -12.26
CA LYS A 154 -18.43 3.67 -11.23
C LYS A 154 -16.95 3.40 -10.94
N THR A 155 -16.11 3.40 -11.97
CA THR A 155 -14.66 3.17 -11.82
C THR A 155 -13.95 4.32 -11.09
N GLU A 156 -14.35 5.57 -11.34
CA GLU A 156 -13.83 6.74 -10.62
C GLU A 156 -14.23 6.68 -9.14
N ASN A 157 -15.48 6.30 -8.87
CA ASN A 157 -15.96 6.13 -7.50
C ASN A 157 -15.21 5.01 -6.78
N ALA A 158 -14.96 3.87 -7.44
CA ALA A 158 -14.20 2.77 -6.85
C ALA A 158 -12.77 3.18 -6.46
N LYS A 159 -12.09 4.01 -7.28
CA LYS A 159 -10.76 4.56 -6.96
C LYS A 159 -10.82 5.51 -5.76
N LEU A 160 -11.86 6.35 -5.69
CA LEU A 160 -12.11 7.22 -4.54
C LEU A 160 -12.29 6.40 -3.25
N TYR A 161 -13.20 5.44 -3.25
CA TYR A 161 -13.46 4.59 -2.09
C TYR A 161 -12.20 3.85 -1.62
N PHE A 162 -11.45 3.25 -2.55
CA PHE A 162 -10.18 2.59 -2.26
C PHE A 162 -9.13 3.56 -1.68
N SER A 163 -9.04 4.78 -2.21
CA SER A 163 -8.09 5.78 -1.70
C SER A 163 -8.44 6.24 -0.28
N VAL A 164 -9.74 6.37 0.02
CA VAL A 164 -10.22 6.72 1.37
C VAL A 164 -10.03 5.57 2.35
N GLU A 165 -10.19 4.32 1.93
CA GLU A 165 -9.82 3.15 2.74
C GLU A 165 -8.34 3.17 3.11
N LYS A 166 -7.45 3.33 2.13
CA LYS A 166 -6.00 3.45 2.37
C LYS A 166 -5.68 4.56 3.38
N PHE A 167 -6.32 5.71 3.22
CA PHE A 167 -6.22 6.82 4.17
C PHE A 167 -6.67 6.40 5.57
N LEU A 168 -7.83 5.74 5.71
CA LEU A 168 -8.35 5.33 7.02
C LEU A 168 -7.52 4.22 7.66
N ILE A 169 -6.92 3.31 6.89
CA ILE A 169 -5.97 2.31 7.40
C ILE A 169 -4.74 3.02 8.00
N ASP A 170 -4.20 4.04 7.33
CA ASP A 170 -3.10 4.83 7.90
C ASP A 170 -3.52 5.62 9.15
N ILE A 171 -4.78 6.09 9.23
CA ILE A 171 -5.34 6.65 10.47
C ILE A 171 -5.34 5.61 11.59
N ILE A 172 -5.77 4.37 11.30
CA ILE A 172 -5.74 3.27 12.26
C ILE A 172 -4.30 3.06 12.77
N GLU A 173 -3.33 3.02 11.86
CA GLU A 173 -1.92 2.79 12.18
C GLU A 173 -1.28 3.91 13.00
N LYS A 174 -1.51 5.17 12.63
CA LYS A 174 -0.86 6.31 13.30
C LYS A 174 -1.55 6.75 14.59
N PHE A 175 -2.85 6.52 14.70
CA PHE A 175 -3.67 7.03 15.82
C PHE A 175 -4.36 5.94 16.63
N ASN A 176 -4.03 4.66 16.38
CA ASN A 176 -4.54 3.48 17.09
C ASN A 176 -6.07 3.47 17.18
N GLN A 177 -6.74 3.52 16.02
CA GLN A 177 -8.21 3.57 15.89
C GLN A 177 -8.80 2.28 15.28
N PRO A 178 -8.54 1.07 15.81
CA PRO A 178 -8.88 -0.19 15.16
C PRO A 178 -10.39 -0.40 14.91
N ASN A 179 -11.26 0.33 15.59
CA ASN A 179 -12.71 0.29 15.35
C ASN A 179 -13.11 0.86 13.97
N LEU A 180 -12.22 1.61 13.31
CA LEU A 180 -12.48 2.09 11.95
C LEU A 180 -12.53 0.95 10.92
N LEU A 181 -11.94 -0.22 11.21
CA LEU A 181 -12.01 -1.39 10.32
C LEU A 181 -13.46 -1.79 10.02
N ASP A 182 -14.31 -1.81 11.05
CA ASP A 182 -15.74 -2.11 10.91
C ASP A 182 -16.44 -1.08 10.05
N TRP A 183 -16.12 0.19 10.27
CA TRP A 183 -16.71 1.28 9.49
C TRP A 183 -16.30 1.22 8.01
N ILE A 184 -15.02 0.94 7.71
CA ILE A 184 -14.54 0.76 6.33
C ILE A 184 -15.30 -0.40 5.68
N PHE A 185 -15.37 -1.54 6.37
CA PHE A 185 -16.04 -2.72 5.85
C PHE A 185 -17.54 -2.49 5.57
N GLU A 186 -18.24 -1.76 6.45
CA GLU A 186 -19.68 -1.50 6.26
C GLU A 186 -19.98 -0.37 5.28
N LYS A 187 -19.12 0.66 5.18
CA LYS A 187 -19.44 1.93 4.50
C LYS A 187 -18.58 2.23 3.29
N ILE A 188 -17.47 1.52 3.07
CA ILE A 188 -16.62 1.69 1.89
C ILE A 188 -16.72 0.46 1.00
N ILE A 189 -16.42 -0.73 1.53
CA ILE A 189 -16.31 -1.96 0.75
C ILE A 189 -17.54 -2.24 -0.15
N PRO A 190 -18.80 -2.08 0.30
CA PRO A 190 -19.96 -2.36 -0.52
C PRO A 190 -20.12 -1.42 -1.72
N HIS A 191 -19.44 -0.29 -1.72
CA HIS A 191 -19.51 0.72 -2.78
C HIS A 191 -18.32 0.68 -3.75
N VAL A 192 -17.37 -0.25 -3.56
CA VAL A 192 -16.27 -0.48 -4.51
C VAL A 192 -16.77 -1.40 -5.63
N GLU A 193 -17.32 -0.79 -6.68
CA GLU A 193 -17.98 -1.55 -7.78
C GLU A 193 -17.03 -2.19 -8.80
N SER A 194 -15.70 -2.03 -8.65
CA SER A 194 -14.71 -2.70 -9.47
C SER A 194 -14.28 -4.01 -8.81
N LYS A 195 -14.48 -5.15 -9.48
CA LYS A 195 -14.11 -6.47 -8.93
C LYS A 195 -12.64 -6.55 -8.49
N PHE A 196 -11.75 -5.96 -9.27
CA PHE A 196 -10.32 -5.89 -8.95
C PHE A 196 -10.04 -5.01 -7.74
N LEU A 197 -10.58 -3.78 -7.70
CA LEU A 197 -10.36 -2.88 -6.55
C LEU A 197 -11.06 -3.38 -5.29
N TYR A 198 -12.20 -4.07 -5.43
CA TYR A 198 -12.93 -4.70 -4.34
C TYR A 198 -12.07 -5.77 -3.65
N GLU A 199 -11.40 -6.61 -4.42
CA GLU A 199 -10.47 -7.60 -3.87
C GLU A 199 -9.25 -6.94 -3.23
N GLN A 200 -8.66 -5.94 -3.88
CA GLN A 200 -7.54 -5.18 -3.30
C GLN A 200 -7.93 -4.53 -1.98
N ALA A 201 -9.12 -3.92 -1.90
CA ALA A 201 -9.67 -3.33 -0.69
C ALA A 201 -9.76 -4.35 0.44
N LEU A 202 -10.40 -5.49 0.18
CA LEU A 202 -10.49 -6.58 1.15
C LEU A 202 -9.11 -7.08 1.61
N LEU A 203 -8.13 -7.19 0.71
CA LEU A 203 -6.77 -7.62 1.06
C LEU A 203 -6.05 -6.60 1.97
N GLU A 204 -6.28 -5.31 1.79
CA GLU A 204 -5.78 -4.26 2.70
C GLU A 204 -6.41 -4.39 4.08
N LEU A 205 -7.71 -4.67 4.16
CA LEU A 205 -8.40 -4.94 5.43
C LEU A 205 -7.93 -6.22 6.12
N VAL A 206 -7.63 -7.28 5.37
CA VAL A 206 -7.04 -8.52 5.91
C VAL A 206 -5.70 -8.20 6.57
N GLU A 207 -4.81 -7.50 5.85
CA GLU A 207 -3.49 -7.16 6.36
C GLU A 207 -3.58 -6.27 7.60
N ALA A 208 -4.39 -5.22 7.55
CA ALA A 208 -4.61 -4.34 8.71
C ALA A 208 -5.16 -5.12 9.90
N SER A 209 -6.19 -5.95 9.70
CA SER A 209 -6.79 -6.74 10.79
C SER A 209 -5.79 -7.69 11.44
N LEU A 210 -4.98 -8.39 10.65
CA LEU A 210 -3.97 -9.31 11.19
C LEU A 210 -2.89 -8.57 11.98
N ARG A 211 -2.40 -7.41 11.48
CA ARG A 211 -1.44 -6.56 12.20
C ARG A 211 -1.97 -6.10 13.55
N PHE A 212 -3.26 -5.76 13.64
CA PHE A 212 -3.92 -5.34 14.88
C PHE A 212 -4.49 -6.50 15.70
N LYS A 213 -4.14 -7.76 15.37
CA LYS A 213 -4.64 -8.98 16.04
C LYS A 213 -6.18 -9.07 16.11
N ARG A 214 -6.88 -8.48 15.14
CA ARG A 214 -8.35 -8.55 14.99
C ARG A 214 -8.73 -9.76 14.14
N TRP A 215 -8.43 -10.97 14.63
CA TRP A 215 -8.51 -12.19 13.81
C TRP A 215 -9.93 -12.51 13.33
N GLU A 216 -10.95 -12.24 14.14
CA GLU A 216 -12.36 -12.41 13.74
C GLU A 216 -12.72 -11.53 12.53
N LYS A 217 -12.17 -10.30 12.47
CA LYS A 217 -12.39 -9.40 11.34
C LYS A 217 -11.61 -9.87 10.12
N ALA A 218 -10.36 -10.28 10.30
CA ALA A 218 -9.57 -10.88 9.23
C ALA A 218 -10.27 -12.12 8.64
N GLU A 219 -10.85 -12.98 9.46
CA GLU A 219 -11.62 -14.16 9.03
C GLU A 219 -12.78 -13.76 8.11
N ILE A 220 -13.59 -12.77 8.51
CA ILE A 220 -14.69 -12.25 7.69
C ILE A 220 -14.14 -11.73 6.35
N TYR A 221 -13.09 -10.92 6.38
CA TYR A 221 -12.55 -10.31 5.16
C TYR A 221 -11.97 -11.37 4.21
N ILE A 222 -11.25 -12.37 4.75
CA ILE A 222 -10.76 -13.52 3.99
C ILE A 222 -11.93 -14.27 3.35
N PHE A 223 -13.02 -14.52 4.07
CA PHE A 223 -14.21 -15.16 3.51
C PHE A 223 -14.75 -14.39 2.29
N TYR A 224 -14.80 -13.05 2.35
CA TYR A 224 -15.23 -12.24 1.20
C TYR A 224 -14.21 -12.26 0.04
N VAL A 225 -12.90 -12.33 0.32
CA VAL A 225 -11.87 -12.54 -0.72
C VAL A 225 -12.11 -13.88 -1.41
N LEU A 226 -12.26 -14.98 -0.65
CA LEU A 226 -12.50 -16.31 -1.21
C LEU A 226 -13.80 -16.37 -2.03
N LYS A 227 -14.85 -15.70 -1.57
CA LYS A 227 -16.10 -15.55 -2.32
C LYS A 227 -15.90 -14.79 -3.64
N ASN A 228 -15.06 -13.76 -3.64
CA ASN A 228 -14.70 -13.05 -4.88
C ASN A 228 -13.93 -13.96 -5.84
N ILE A 229 -13.00 -14.77 -5.32
CA ILE A 229 -12.26 -15.78 -6.09
C ILE A 229 -13.23 -16.76 -6.77
N ASP A 230 -14.20 -17.29 -6.02
CA ASP A 230 -15.21 -18.22 -6.55
C ASP A 230 -16.12 -17.63 -7.62
N SER A 231 -16.21 -16.31 -7.70
CA SER A 231 -17.02 -15.64 -8.71
C SER A 231 -16.34 -15.52 -10.07
N TYR A 232 -15.04 -15.86 -10.19
CA TYR A 232 -14.37 -15.97 -11.49
C TYR A 232 -14.80 -17.27 -12.20
N SER A 233 -14.91 -17.23 -13.52
CA SER A 233 -15.18 -18.45 -14.27
C SER A 233 -13.96 -19.36 -14.31
N LYS A 234 -14.15 -20.67 -14.54
CA LYS A 234 -13.04 -21.62 -14.70
C LYS A 234 -12.08 -21.26 -15.85
N SER A 235 -12.55 -20.51 -16.85
CA SER A 235 -11.70 -20.02 -17.94
C SER A 235 -10.76 -18.88 -17.51
N GLU A 236 -11.02 -18.25 -16.37
CA GLU A 236 -10.22 -17.17 -15.79
C GLU A 236 -9.24 -17.68 -14.71
N MET A 237 -8.71 -18.89 -14.88
CA MET A 237 -7.88 -19.54 -13.87
C MET A 237 -6.63 -18.73 -13.50
N TYR A 238 -6.08 -17.94 -14.43
CA TYR A 238 -5.03 -16.98 -14.14
C TYR A 238 -5.44 -15.96 -13.06
N ASN A 239 -6.66 -15.41 -13.14
CA ASN A 239 -7.17 -14.45 -12.16
C ASN A 239 -7.34 -15.14 -10.80
N ILE A 240 -7.91 -16.34 -10.78
CA ILE A 240 -8.07 -17.16 -9.56
C ILE A 240 -6.73 -17.38 -8.87
N MET A 241 -5.71 -17.83 -9.59
CA MET A 241 -4.39 -18.09 -9.02
C MET A 241 -3.69 -16.81 -8.55
N ASN A 242 -3.83 -15.71 -9.31
CA ASN A 242 -3.29 -14.43 -8.90
C ASN A 242 -3.95 -13.92 -7.61
N SER A 243 -5.27 -14.08 -7.46
CA SER A 243 -5.99 -13.71 -6.25
C SER A 243 -5.56 -14.54 -5.04
N PHE A 244 -5.42 -15.87 -5.19
CA PHE A 244 -4.84 -16.72 -4.14
C PHE A 244 -3.42 -16.30 -3.78
N LYS A 245 -2.57 -16.03 -4.78
CA LYS A 245 -1.20 -15.56 -4.55
C LYS A 245 -1.14 -14.28 -3.72
N GLN A 246 -2.01 -13.30 -4.01
CA GLN A 246 -2.07 -12.07 -3.22
C GLN A 246 -2.53 -12.35 -1.79
N LEU A 247 -3.58 -13.16 -1.61
CA LEU A 247 -4.07 -13.56 -0.29
C LEU A 247 -3.00 -14.27 0.54
N VAL A 248 -2.37 -15.30 -0.01
CA VAL A 248 -1.27 -16.06 0.62
C VAL A 248 -0.15 -15.11 1.05
N LYS A 249 0.24 -14.17 0.18
CA LYS A 249 1.27 -13.18 0.49
C LYS A 249 0.93 -12.32 1.71
N LYS A 250 -0.35 -11.96 1.90
CA LYS A 250 -0.78 -11.15 3.05
C LYS A 250 -0.78 -11.92 4.36
N VAL A 251 -1.00 -13.23 4.32
CA VAL A 251 -1.19 -14.05 5.53
C VAL A 251 0.02 -14.90 5.93
N LYS A 252 0.97 -15.17 5.01
CA LYS A 252 2.03 -16.17 5.23
C LYS A 252 3.03 -15.87 6.35
N TYR A 253 3.28 -14.59 6.67
CA TYR A 253 4.26 -14.19 7.69
C TYR A 253 3.62 -13.56 8.92
N VAL A 254 2.32 -13.75 9.12
CA VAL A 254 1.57 -13.13 10.21
C VAL A 254 0.87 -14.21 11.03
N GLU A 255 0.86 -14.00 12.34
CA GLU A 255 0.07 -14.77 13.30
C GLU A 255 -1.42 -14.67 12.95
N ARG A 256 -2.13 -15.80 12.97
CA ARG A 256 -3.54 -15.91 12.57
C ARG A 256 -4.23 -17.03 13.32
N SER A 257 -5.55 -16.96 13.42
CA SER A 257 -6.36 -17.96 14.12
C SER A 257 -6.44 -19.27 13.34
N ASP A 258 -6.71 -20.37 14.05
CA ASP A 258 -6.94 -21.68 13.43
C ASP A 258 -8.13 -21.69 12.46
N LYS A 259 -9.15 -20.84 12.70
CA LYS A 259 -10.29 -20.69 11.77
C LYS A 259 -9.84 -20.16 10.41
N ILE A 260 -8.95 -19.17 10.39
CA ILE A 260 -8.36 -18.65 9.16
C ILE A 260 -7.59 -19.76 8.44
N ASP A 261 -6.83 -20.57 9.19
CA ASP A 261 -6.11 -21.70 8.61
C ASP A 261 -7.05 -22.74 7.99
N ILE A 262 -8.14 -23.09 8.67
CA ILE A 262 -9.14 -24.03 8.16
C ILE A 262 -9.72 -23.50 6.85
N LEU A 263 -10.15 -22.24 6.81
CA LEU A 263 -10.72 -21.62 5.61
C LEU A 263 -9.74 -21.67 4.42
N LEU A 264 -8.48 -21.28 4.64
CA LEU A 264 -7.46 -21.28 3.57
C LEU A 264 -7.14 -22.69 3.11
N LYS A 265 -6.97 -23.63 4.05
CA LYS A 265 -6.69 -25.04 3.78
C LYS A 265 -7.79 -25.67 2.95
N GLU A 266 -9.04 -25.59 3.41
CA GLU A 266 -10.18 -26.21 2.73
C GLU A 266 -10.32 -25.65 1.31
N LYS A 267 -10.19 -24.33 1.17
CA LYS A 267 -10.34 -23.69 -0.13
C LYS A 267 -9.22 -24.03 -1.11
N LEU A 268 -7.96 -24.03 -0.67
CA LEU A 268 -6.85 -24.43 -1.54
C LEU A 268 -6.95 -25.91 -1.96
N MET A 269 -7.37 -26.79 -1.05
CA MET A 269 -7.57 -28.20 -1.37
C MET A 269 -8.73 -28.42 -2.35
N GLU A 270 -9.85 -27.71 -2.20
CA GLU A 270 -10.97 -27.73 -3.14
C GLU A 270 -10.50 -27.44 -4.58
N TYR A 271 -9.69 -26.39 -4.77
CA TYR A 271 -9.12 -26.07 -6.08
C TYR A 271 -8.03 -27.05 -6.51
N GLY A 272 -7.21 -27.54 -5.57
CA GLY A 272 -6.13 -28.49 -5.87
C GLY A 272 -6.64 -29.80 -6.46
N ASP A 273 -7.77 -30.29 -5.93
CA ASP A 273 -8.45 -31.48 -6.44
C ASP A 273 -9.32 -31.18 -7.67
N GLY A 274 -9.89 -29.98 -7.79
CA GLY A 274 -10.86 -29.61 -8.83
C GLY A 274 -10.29 -29.07 -10.15
N VAL A 275 -9.05 -28.57 -10.17
CA VAL A 275 -8.41 -28.08 -11.40
C VAL A 275 -7.79 -29.25 -12.18
N GLU A 276 -7.81 -29.21 -13.52
CA GLU A 276 -7.21 -30.26 -14.35
C GLU A 276 -5.76 -29.98 -14.73
N ASP A 277 -5.48 -28.71 -15.07
CA ASP A 277 -4.17 -28.26 -15.52
C ASP A 277 -3.10 -28.41 -14.42
N VAL A 278 -1.97 -29.00 -14.81
CA VAL A 278 -0.87 -29.35 -13.90
C VAL A 278 -0.13 -28.10 -13.40
N ASP A 279 -0.01 -27.04 -14.22
CA ASP A 279 0.67 -25.81 -13.83
C ASP A 279 -0.08 -25.09 -12.71
N TYR A 280 -1.41 -25.14 -12.74
CA TYR A 280 -2.23 -24.59 -11.65
C TYR A 280 -2.20 -25.47 -10.41
N LYS A 281 -2.13 -26.81 -10.55
CA LYS A 281 -1.90 -27.69 -9.39
C LYS A 281 -0.56 -27.42 -8.72
N ILE A 282 0.49 -27.17 -9.51
CA ILE A 282 1.82 -26.78 -8.98
C ILE A 282 1.70 -25.49 -8.16
N GLN A 283 1.03 -24.46 -8.69
CA GLN A 283 0.83 -23.22 -7.95
C GLN A 283 0.09 -23.42 -6.63
N ILE A 284 -0.94 -24.28 -6.61
CA ILE A 284 -1.67 -24.59 -5.37
C ILE A 284 -0.79 -25.33 -4.37
N ILE A 285 0.04 -26.27 -4.82
CA ILE A 285 1.04 -26.94 -3.96
C ILE A 285 2.00 -25.93 -3.35
N GLU A 286 2.48 -24.97 -4.14
CA GLU A 286 3.35 -23.89 -3.66
C GLU A 286 2.63 -22.97 -2.66
N PHE A 287 1.35 -22.67 -2.87
CA PHE A 287 0.56 -21.90 -1.89
C PHE A 287 0.40 -22.65 -0.57
N LEU A 288 0.11 -23.96 -0.62
CA LEU A 288 0.04 -24.80 0.58
C LEU A 288 1.39 -24.83 1.32
N GLU A 289 2.49 -24.92 0.60
CA GLU A 289 3.85 -24.87 1.16
C GLU A 289 4.15 -23.50 1.78
N ASP A 290 3.84 -22.39 1.09
CA ASP A 290 4.03 -21.02 1.58
C ASP A 290 3.24 -20.76 2.87
N LEU A 291 2.10 -21.44 3.06
CA LEU A 291 1.29 -21.39 4.27
C LEU A 291 1.71 -22.39 5.36
N LYS A 292 2.79 -23.16 5.14
CA LYS A 292 3.31 -24.23 6.00
C LYS A 292 2.38 -25.45 6.15
N TYR A 293 1.48 -25.70 5.21
CA TYR A 293 0.66 -26.92 5.16
C TYR A 293 1.42 -28.04 4.44
N ILE A 294 2.61 -28.38 4.95
CA ILE A 294 3.61 -29.22 4.26
C ILE A 294 3.07 -30.61 3.90
N GLU A 295 2.34 -31.25 4.82
CA GLU A 295 1.77 -32.58 4.58
C GLU A 295 0.76 -32.58 3.42
N LEU A 296 -0.12 -31.57 3.37
CA LEU A 296 -1.12 -31.44 2.32
C LEU A 296 -0.48 -31.11 0.97
N ALA A 297 0.51 -30.21 0.98
CA ALA A 297 1.30 -29.90 -0.20
C ALA A 297 1.98 -31.17 -0.75
N TYR A 298 2.56 -31.99 0.14
CA TYR A 298 3.22 -33.23 -0.22
C TYR A 298 2.25 -34.25 -0.81
N ASP A 299 1.10 -34.48 -0.16
CA ASP A 299 0.09 -35.42 -0.61
C ASP A 299 -0.47 -35.03 -1.99
N LEU A 300 -0.75 -33.74 -2.19
CA LEU A 300 -1.21 -33.23 -3.48
C LEU A 300 -0.12 -33.40 -4.56
N ALA A 301 1.14 -33.06 -4.24
CA ALA A 301 2.27 -33.25 -5.16
C ALA A 301 2.46 -34.73 -5.54
N LYS A 302 2.29 -35.65 -4.60
CA LYS A 302 2.34 -37.10 -4.85
C LYS A 302 1.20 -37.58 -5.75
N LYS A 303 -0.04 -37.13 -5.49
CA LYS A 303 -1.19 -37.44 -6.36
C LYS A 303 -0.93 -36.95 -7.78
N VAL A 304 -0.42 -35.73 -7.95
CA VAL A 304 -0.04 -35.20 -9.28
C VAL A 304 1.06 -36.06 -9.90
N GLN A 305 2.11 -36.40 -9.16
CA GLN A 305 3.22 -37.22 -9.65
C GLN A 305 2.76 -38.58 -10.20
N ILE A 306 1.85 -39.26 -9.50
CA ILE A 306 1.36 -40.61 -9.87
C ILE A 306 0.50 -40.55 -11.13
N ASN A 307 -0.29 -39.50 -11.29
CA ASN A 307 -1.22 -39.37 -12.41
C ASN A 307 -0.57 -38.75 -13.67
N LEU A 308 0.65 -38.24 -13.55
CA LEU A 308 1.36 -37.61 -14.66
C LEU A 308 2.11 -38.66 -15.50
N SER A 309 2.01 -38.55 -16.82
CA SER A 309 2.80 -39.40 -17.73
C SER A 309 4.31 -39.22 -17.47
N PRO A 310 5.12 -40.30 -17.48
CA PRO A 310 6.57 -40.21 -17.37
C PRO A 310 7.24 -39.35 -18.44
N GLU A 311 6.58 -39.15 -19.59
CA GLU A 311 7.06 -38.33 -20.71
C GLU A 311 6.64 -36.85 -20.59
N SER A 312 5.87 -36.49 -19.57
CA SER A 312 5.42 -35.11 -19.38
C SER A 312 6.59 -34.16 -19.13
N MET A 313 6.58 -33.00 -19.79
CA MET A 313 7.58 -31.94 -19.56
C MET A 313 7.62 -31.46 -18.10
N LYS A 314 6.56 -31.72 -17.32
CA LYS A 314 6.41 -31.29 -15.92
C LYS A 314 6.80 -32.36 -14.89
N ILE A 315 7.16 -33.57 -15.32
CA ILE A 315 7.45 -34.69 -14.40
C ILE A 315 8.64 -34.41 -13.49
N GLU A 316 9.70 -33.80 -14.01
CA GLU A 316 10.91 -33.53 -13.23
C GLU A 316 10.71 -32.37 -12.26
N GLU A 317 9.89 -31.38 -12.62
CA GLU A 317 9.46 -30.30 -11.75
C GLU A 317 8.70 -30.84 -10.53
N ILE A 318 7.68 -31.68 -10.77
CA ILE A 318 6.92 -32.33 -9.69
C ILE A 318 7.80 -33.23 -8.83
N ARG A 319 8.73 -34.00 -9.43
CA ARG A 319 9.69 -34.82 -8.65
C ARG A 319 10.55 -33.98 -7.72
N LYS A 320 11.00 -32.81 -8.17
CA LYS A 320 11.77 -31.87 -7.32
C LYS A 320 10.91 -31.34 -6.17
N ILE A 321 9.67 -30.95 -6.44
CA ILE A 321 8.72 -30.47 -5.43
C ILE A 321 8.47 -31.56 -4.38
N VAL A 322 8.17 -32.79 -4.79
CA VAL A 322 7.96 -33.92 -3.87
C VAL A 322 9.19 -34.20 -2.99
N ARG A 323 10.40 -34.17 -3.57
CA ARG A 323 11.64 -34.35 -2.80
C ARG A 323 11.85 -33.22 -1.79
N ARG A 324 11.63 -31.97 -2.21
CA ARG A 324 11.71 -30.78 -1.35
C ARG A 324 10.78 -30.94 -0.15
N LEU A 325 9.49 -31.14 -0.41
CA LEU A 325 8.45 -31.26 0.61
C LEU A 325 8.66 -32.43 1.57
N HIS A 326 9.18 -33.57 1.11
CA HIS A 326 9.53 -34.70 1.97
C HIS A 326 10.62 -34.36 3.00
N THR A 327 11.51 -33.42 2.67
CA THR A 327 12.61 -32.99 3.55
C THR A 327 12.31 -31.70 4.32
N THR A 328 11.24 -30.99 3.95
CA THR A 328 10.85 -29.74 4.61
C THR A 328 10.38 -30.05 6.04
N PRO A 329 10.94 -29.38 7.07
CA PRO A 329 10.49 -29.57 8.44
C PRO A 329 9.03 -29.15 8.60
N ILE A 330 8.27 -29.94 9.36
CA ILE A 330 6.93 -29.54 9.81
C ILE A 330 7.15 -28.58 10.99
N GLU A 331 7.37 -27.30 10.69
CA GLU A 331 7.50 -26.26 11.72
C GLU A 331 6.15 -25.98 12.39
N SER A 332 6.18 -25.72 13.70
CA SER A 332 5.04 -25.11 14.38
C SER A 332 4.77 -23.71 13.81
N LYS A 333 3.49 -23.41 13.64
CA LYS A 333 2.97 -22.16 13.10
C LYS A 333 3.40 -20.96 13.96
N PRO A 334 3.31 -19.71 13.45
CA PRO A 334 3.33 -18.54 14.33
C PRO A 334 2.23 -18.71 15.39
N GLU A 335 2.63 -18.85 16.65
CA GLU A 335 1.74 -19.15 17.77
C GLU A 335 0.68 -18.04 17.94
N SER A 336 -0.60 -18.44 17.94
CA SER A 336 -1.72 -17.57 18.29
C SER A 336 -1.68 -17.30 19.80
N SER A 337 -1.54 -16.04 20.20
CA SER A 337 -1.48 -15.62 21.61
C SER A 337 -2.86 -15.55 22.29
N MET A 338 -3.84 -16.37 21.88
CA MET A 338 -5.09 -16.54 22.61
C MET A 338 -5.11 -17.93 23.23
N ASP A 339 -4.84 -17.96 24.54
CA ASP A 339 -5.41 -18.98 25.39
C ASP A 339 -6.93 -18.81 25.31
N PHE A 340 -7.60 -19.81 24.74
CA PHE A 340 -9.03 -19.95 25.00
C PHE A 340 -9.12 -20.29 26.48
N GLU A 341 -9.54 -19.34 27.31
CA GLU A 341 -10.10 -19.68 28.61
C GLU A 341 -11.23 -20.67 28.31
N GLU A 342 -10.96 -21.95 28.57
CA GLU A 342 -12.02 -22.94 28.70
C GLU A 342 -12.97 -22.37 29.73
N ASP A 343 -14.18 -22.03 29.28
CA ASP A 343 -15.31 -21.72 30.11
C ASP A 343 -15.59 -22.99 30.93
N VAL A 344 -14.85 -23.14 32.03
CA VAL A 344 -15.14 -24.13 33.06
C VAL A 344 -16.44 -23.64 33.65
N GLY A 345 -17.54 -24.17 33.13
CA GLY A 345 -18.85 -23.98 33.70
C GLY A 345 -18.81 -24.40 35.16
N ASP A 346 -18.90 -23.41 36.04
CA ASP A 346 -19.27 -23.61 37.43
C ASP A 346 -20.81 -23.61 37.50
N ASP A 347 -21.35 -24.81 37.74
CA ASP A 347 -22.62 -25.21 38.39
C ASP A 347 -23.88 -24.34 38.28
#